data_AF-A0A3M2DKD5-F1
#
_entry.id   AF-A0A3M2DKD5-F1
#
_cell.length_a   1.000
_cell.length_b   1.000
_cell.length_c   1.000
_cell.angle_alpha   90.00
_cell.angle_beta   90.00
_cell.angle_gamma   90.00
#
_symmetry.space_group_name_H-M   'P 1'
#
loop_
_entity.id
_entity.type
_entity.pdbx_description
1 polymer ?
#
loop_
_entity_poly.entity_id
_entity_poly.type
_entity_poly.pdbx_seq_one_letter_code
_entity_poly.pdbx_strand_id
1 'polypeptide(L)'
;MAYVDADLPRFDVPTCRVRTLVVKTHEPDSVQKATSLLEDALRILSIPGREERRIYFVRRFALPSFTLAQSSSALALTIQEQLRHLLASAVHATHDRAARASCIFFSHPLEPFTILAVNIARDKETRAWFWPLAVPRWRS
;
A
#
# COMPACT_ATOMS: atom_id res chain seq x y z
N MET A 1 -30.59 -13.29 -17.65
CA MET A 1 -29.50 -12.47 -18.21
C MET A 1 -28.70 -11.94 -17.02
N ALA A 2 -27.66 -12.65 -16.61
CA ALA A 2 -26.94 -12.35 -15.36
C ALA A 2 -25.84 -11.33 -15.65
N TYR A 3 -26.02 -10.11 -15.11
CA TYR A 3 -24.99 -9.07 -15.08
C TYR A 3 -23.93 -9.49 -14.07
N VAL A 4 -22.79 -9.99 -14.56
CA VAL A 4 -21.61 -10.19 -13.73
C VAL A 4 -21.03 -8.80 -13.51
N ASP A 5 -21.20 -8.28 -12.31
CA ASP A 5 -20.54 -7.08 -11.82
C ASP A 5 -19.03 -7.41 -11.74
N ALA A 6 -18.34 -7.25 -12.87
CA ALA A 6 -16.90 -7.17 -12.89
C ALA A 6 -16.59 -5.87 -12.16
N ASP A 7 -16.22 -5.99 -10.89
CA ASP A 7 -15.69 -4.96 -10.01
C ASP A 7 -14.45 -4.32 -10.68
N LEU A 8 -14.72 -3.48 -11.69
CA LEU A 8 -13.74 -2.63 -12.33
C LEU A 8 -13.26 -1.69 -11.23
N PRO A 9 -11.96 -1.60 -10.95
CA PRO A 9 -11.47 -0.78 -9.87
C PRO A 9 -11.97 0.65 -10.09
N ARG A 10 -12.77 1.15 -9.15
CA ARG A 10 -13.20 2.56 -9.14
C ARG A 10 -11.94 3.41 -9.02
N PHE A 11 -11.48 3.97 -10.13
CA PHE A 11 -10.20 4.67 -10.23
C PHE A 11 -10.19 6.08 -9.63
N ASP A 12 -11.27 6.50 -8.96
CA ASP A 12 -11.46 7.89 -8.53
C ASP A 12 -11.66 8.09 -7.02
N VAL A 13 -11.31 7.08 -6.20
CA VAL A 13 -11.19 7.28 -4.75
C VAL A 13 -9.78 6.92 -4.32
N PRO A 14 -8.97 7.90 -3.84
CA PRO A 14 -7.68 7.59 -3.25
C PRO A 14 -7.94 6.82 -1.95
N THR A 15 -7.83 5.50 -2.04
CA THR A 15 -8.03 4.59 -0.92
C THR A 15 -6.68 4.08 -0.46
N CYS A 16 -6.27 4.47 0.74
CA CYS A 16 -5.19 3.76 1.43
C CYS A 16 -5.76 2.40 1.85
N ARG A 17 -5.24 1.32 1.27
CA ARG A 17 -5.64 -0.03 1.62
C ARG A 17 -4.54 -0.73 2.39
N VAL A 18 -4.78 -0.97 3.67
CA VAL A 18 -3.92 -1.81 4.50
C VAL A 18 -4.42 -3.26 4.42
N ARG A 19 -3.55 -4.17 3.97
CA ARG A 19 -3.92 -5.60 3.86
C ARG A 19 -3.84 -6.33 5.19
N THR A 20 -2.81 -6.04 5.97
CA THR A 20 -2.57 -6.69 7.25
C THR A 20 -1.92 -5.68 8.18
N LEU A 21 -2.52 -5.54 9.37
CA LEU A 21 -2.04 -4.70 10.45
C LEU A 21 -1.66 -5.60 11.61
N VAL A 22 -0.42 -5.50 12.09
CA VAL A 22 0.05 -6.24 13.26
C VAL A 22 0.48 -5.23 14.30
N VAL A 23 -0.23 -5.22 15.43
CA VAL A 23 0.07 -4.38 16.58
C VAL A 23 0.73 -5.24 17.65
N LYS A 24 1.86 -4.77 18.18
CA LYS A 24 2.52 -5.37 19.34
C LYS A 24 2.32 -4.44 20.53
N THR A 25 1.87 -4.99 21.64
CA THR A 25 1.68 -4.26 22.90
C THR A 25 2.35 -5.02 24.04
N HIS A 26 2.81 -4.28 25.04
CA HIS A 26 3.30 -4.85 26.29
C HIS A 26 2.15 -5.17 27.27
N GLU A 27 0.97 -4.58 27.05
CA GLU A 27 -0.21 -4.75 27.88
C GLU A 27 -1.38 -5.28 27.03
N PRO A 28 -1.92 -6.47 27.31
CA PRO A 28 -2.92 -7.12 26.48
C PRO A 28 -4.27 -6.37 26.47
N ASP A 29 -4.64 -5.72 27.57
CA ASP A 29 -5.90 -4.94 27.67
C ASP A 29 -5.88 -3.66 26.82
N SER A 30 -4.69 -3.27 26.35
CA SER A 30 -4.46 -2.08 25.53
C SER A 30 -4.60 -2.34 24.02
N VAL A 31 -4.77 -3.60 23.58
CA VAL A 31 -4.88 -3.96 22.14
C VAL A 31 -6.06 -3.25 21.47
N GLN A 32 -7.25 -3.30 22.06
CA GLN A 32 -8.45 -2.75 21.42
C GLN A 32 -8.34 -1.22 21.25
N LYS A 33 -7.85 -0.53 22.30
CA LYS A 33 -7.63 0.92 22.27
C LYS A 33 -6.57 1.31 21.25
N ALA A 34 -5.48 0.54 21.16
CA ALA A 34 -4.43 0.76 20.17
C ALA A 34 -4.96 0.61 18.75
N THR A 35 -5.78 -0.42 18.50
CA THR A 35 -6.41 -0.65 17.19
C THR A 35 -7.33 0.49 16.80
N SER A 36 -8.25 0.93 17.69
CA SER A 36 -9.14 2.05 17.39
C SER A 36 -8.38 3.36 17.12
N LEU A 37 -7.34 3.66 17.92
CA LEU A 37 -6.50 4.84 17.70
C LEU A 37 -5.78 4.79 16.34
N LEU A 38 -5.26 3.62 15.95
CA LEU A 38 -4.62 3.43 14.64
C LEU A 38 -5.62 3.54 13.49
N GLU A 39 -6.81 2.95 13.61
CA GLU A 39 -7.86 3.08 12.59
C GLU A 39 -8.25 4.53 12.38
N ASP A 40 -8.44 5.29 13.46
CA ASP A 40 -8.76 6.72 13.38
C ASP A 40 -7.61 7.52 12.75
N ALA A 41 -6.36 7.24 13.14
CA ALA A 41 -5.19 7.88 12.55
C ALA A 41 -5.06 7.59 11.05
N LEU A 42 -5.26 6.33 10.63
CA LEU A 42 -5.21 5.92 9.23
C LEU A 42 -6.36 6.50 8.40
N ARG A 43 -7.53 6.73 9.02
CA ARG A 43 -8.70 7.33 8.37
C ARG A 43 -8.47 8.79 7.98
N ILE A 44 -7.74 9.55 8.80
CA ILE A 44 -7.43 10.97 8.56
C ILE A 44 -6.06 11.20 7.92
N LEU A 45 -5.30 10.13 7.70
CA LEU A 45 -3.95 10.19 7.12
C LEU A 45 -4.00 10.76 5.70
N SER A 46 -3.18 11.78 5.45
CA SER A 46 -2.96 12.26 4.08
C SER A 46 -1.79 11.51 3.45
N ILE A 47 -2.04 10.81 2.34
CA ILE A 47 -0.99 10.05 1.64
C ILE A 47 -0.07 11.02 0.88
N PRO A 48 1.26 11.00 1.12
CA PRO A 48 2.20 11.83 0.39
C PRO A 48 2.27 11.47 -1.09
N GLY A 49 2.57 12.43 -1.96
CA GLY A 49 2.71 12.18 -3.40
C GLY A 49 1.38 11.99 -4.15
N ARG A 50 0.25 12.38 -3.54
CA ARG A 50 -1.11 12.29 -4.12
C ARG A 50 -1.24 13.00 -5.47
N GLU A 51 -0.51 14.10 -5.66
CA GLU A 51 -0.51 14.87 -6.92
C GLU A 51 0.16 14.14 -8.08
N GLU A 52 1.00 13.14 -7.81
CA GLU A 52 1.89 12.56 -8.82
C GLU A 52 1.18 11.55 -9.74
N ARG A 53 -0.14 11.34 -9.58
CA ARG A 53 -0.96 10.32 -10.29
C ARG A 53 -0.41 8.88 -10.21
N ARG A 54 0.57 8.64 -9.35
CA ARG A 54 1.22 7.35 -9.12
C ARG A 54 0.43 6.51 -8.13
N ILE A 55 0.53 5.20 -8.30
CA ILE A 55 0.07 4.23 -7.31
C ILE A 55 1.27 3.58 -6.67
N TYR A 56 1.33 3.69 -5.35
CA TYR A 56 2.39 3.10 -4.55
C TYR A 56 1.94 1.76 -3.96
N PHE A 57 2.83 0.78 -4.02
CA PHE A 57 2.70 -0.47 -3.30
C PHE A 57 3.83 -0.57 -2.28
N VAL A 58 3.46 -0.82 -1.04
CA VAL A 58 4.40 -0.98 0.07
C VAL A 58 4.38 -2.44 0.52
N ARG A 59 5.54 -3.09 0.50
CA ARG A 59 5.69 -4.49 0.91
C ARG A 59 5.51 -4.65 2.42
N ARG A 60 6.13 -3.75 3.18
CA ARG A 60 6.07 -3.71 4.64
C ARG A 60 6.31 -2.28 5.10
N PHE A 61 5.44 -1.81 6.00
CA PHE A 61 5.60 -0.54 6.68
C PHE A 61 5.73 -0.84 8.17
N ALA A 62 6.84 -0.41 8.78
CA ALA A 62 6.99 -0.49 10.23
C ALA A 62 6.26 0.71 10.83
N LEU A 63 5.27 0.45 11.69
CA LEU A 63 4.61 1.53 12.41
C LEU A 63 5.58 2.17 13.40
N PRO A 64 5.50 3.49 13.59
CA PRO A 64 6.21 4.14 14.68
C PRO A 64 5.68 3.63 16.02
N SER A 65 6.53 3.62 17.04
CA SER A 65 6.07 3.44 18.41
C SER A 65 5.17 4.61 18.80
N PHE A 66 4.05 4.32 19.46
CA PHE A 66 3.11 5.33 19.94
C PHE A 66 2.59 4.94 21.32
N THR A 67 2.02 5.92 22.02
CA THR A 67 1.38 5.72 23.33
C THR A 67 -0.12 5.93 23.18
N LEU A 68 -0.93 5.23 23.98
CA LEU A 68 -2.38 5.41 23.96
C LEU A 68 -2.87 6.81 24.40
N ALA A 69 -2.00 7.61 25.02
CA ALA A 69 -2.28 9.00 25.35
C ALA A 69 -2.13 9.97 24.15
N GLN A 70 -1.55 9.52 23.04
CA GLN A 70 -1.43 10.34 21.82
C GLN A 70 -2.80 10.48 21.13
N SER A 71 -3.03 11.62 20.51
CA SER A 71 -4.21 11.81 19.64
C SER A 71 -4.02 11.10 18.29
N SER A 72 -5.13 10.73 17.65
CA SER A 72 -5.13 10.12 16.32
C SER A 72 -4.45 11.03 15.28
N SER A 73 -4.65 12.34 15.36
CA SER A 73 -3.99 13.32 14.48
C SER A 73 -2.48 13.36 14.66
N ALA A 74 -1.97 13.31 15.89
CA ALA A 74 -0.53 13.27 16.14
C ALA A 74 0.11 11.97 15.62
N LEU A 75 -0.59 10.85 15.79
CA LEU A 75 -0.16 9.56 15.25
C LEU A 75 -0.18 9.57 13.71
N ALA A 76 -1.22 10.13 13.09
CA ALA A 76 -1.33 10.26 11.64
C ALA A 76 -0.16 11.08 11.05
N LEU A 77 0.20 12.21 11.66
CA LEU A 77 1.34 13.01 11.22
C LEU A 77 2.67 12.24 11.30
N THR A 78 2.86 11.48 12.38
CA THR A 78 4.07 10.64 12.56
C THR A 78 4.15 9.56 11.49
N ILE A 79 3.03 8.88 11.22
CA ILE A 79 2.93 7.88 10.14
C ILE A 79 3.18 8.53 8.77
N GLN A 80 2.64 9.72 8.53
CA GLN A 80 2.80 10.43 7.26
C GLN A 80 4.26 10.80 6.99
N GLU A 81 4.99 11.24 8.01
CA GLU A 81 6.42 11.56 7.89
C GLU A 81 7.22 10.33 7.46
N GLN A 82 7.03 9.21 8.17
CA GLN A 82 7.71 7.95 7.85
C GLN A 82 7.30 7.41 6.47
N LEU A 83 6.03 7.56 6.11
CA LEU A 83 5.55 7.18 4.79
C LEU A 83 6.21 8.03 3.71
N ARG A 84 6.37 9.35 3.90
CA ARG A 84 7.05 10.22 2.94
C ARG A 84 8.47 9.74 2.67
N HIS A 85 9.23 9.39 3.70
CA HIS A 85 10.58 8.84 3.53
C HIS A 85 10.58 7.52 2.75
N LEU A 86 9.62 6.62 3.04
CA LEU A 86 9.50 5.36 2.31
C LEU A 86 9.14 5.59 0.84
N LEU A 87 8.17 6.47 0.55
CA LEU A 87 7.75 6.78 -0.82
C LEU A 87 8.85 7.48 -1.61
N ALA A 88 9.68 8.31 -0.99
CA ALA A 88 10.85 8.92 -1.64
C ALA A 88 11.89 7.88 -2.10
N SER A 89 11.92 6.70 -1.47
CA SER A 89 12.76 5.57 -1.88
C SER A 89 12.09 4.60 -2.87
N ALA A 90 10.84 4.88 -3.28
CA ALA A 90 10.09 4.01 -4.16
C ALA A 90 10.76 3.92 -5.55
N VAL A 91 10.80 2.71 -6.09
CA VAL A 91 11.33 2.46 -7.44
C VAL A 91 10.20 2.09 -8.40
N HIS A 92 10.35 2.41 -9.67
CA HIS A 92 9.36 2.00 -10.67
C HIS A 92 9.31 0.46 -10.77
N ALA A 93 8.13 -0.10 -11.01
CA ALA A 93 7.91 -1.56 -11.04
C ALA A 93 8.74 -2.30 -12.11
N THR A 94 9.20 -1.61 -13.15
CA THR A 94 10.07 -2.18 -14.21
C THR A 94 11.56 -2.14 -13.87
N HIS A 95 11.96 -1.46 -12.79
CA HIS A 95 13.36 -1.39 -12.39
C HIS A 95 13.82 -2.77 -11.88
N ASP A 96 15.03 -3.20 -12.23
CA ASP A 96 15.66 -4.45 -11.76
C ASP A 96 15.60 -4.68 -10.23
N ARG A 97 15.57 -3.60 -9.44
CA ARG A 97 15.50 -3.69 -7.97
C ARG A 97 14.07 -3.82 -7.43
N ALA A 98 13.04 -3.73 -8.26
CA ALA A 98 11.63 -3.71 -7.83
C ALA A 98 11.25 -4.95 -7.02
N ALA A 99 11.75 -6.13 -7.40
CA ALA A 99 11.47 -7.38 -6.68
C ALA A 99 12.01 -7.38 -5.24
N ARG A 100 13.06 -6.58 -4.95
CA ARG A 100 13.69 -6.47 -3.62
C ARG A 100 13.30 -5.19 -2.87
N ALA A 101 12.76 -4.19 -3.57
CA ALA A 101 12.39 -2.91 -2.99
C ALA A 101 11.25 -3.05 -1.96
N SER A 102 11.31 -2.23 -0.91
CA SER A 102 10.26 -2.15 0.11
C SER A 102 9.04 -1.37 -0.37
N CYS A 103 9.23 -0.47 -1.34
CA CYS A 103 8.18 0.30 -1.97
C CYS A 103 8.43 0.38 -3.47
N ILE A 104 7.38 0.18 -4.25
CA ILE A 104 7.38 0.35 -5.70
C ILE A 104 6.22 1.23 -6.11
N PHE A 105 6.32 1.85 -7.28
CA PHE A 105 5.22 2.60 -7.86
C PHE A 105 4.93 2.22 -9.30
N PHE A 106 3.69 2.47 -9.69
CA PHE A 106 3.23 2.52 -11.07
C PHE A 106 2.79 3.95 -11.39
N SER A 107 3.01 4.39 -12.61
CA SER A 107 2.68 5.70 -13.14
C SER A 107 1.17 5.95 -13.21
N HIS A 108 0.35 4.90 -13.37
CA HIS A 108 -1.10 4.98 -13.40
C HIS A 108 -1.76 3.59 -13.15
N PRO A 109 -3.08 3.52 -12.87
CA PRO A 109 -3.77 2.27 -12.51
C PRO A 109 -3.77 1.14 -13.54
N LEU A 110 -3.62 1.45 -14.82
CA LEU A 110 -3.64 0.45 -15.90
C LEU A 110 -2.25 -0.09 -16.24
N GLU A 111 -1.19 0.60 -15.81
CA GLU A 111 0.20 0.24 -16.11
C GLU A 111 0.60 -1.18 -15.66
N PRO A 112 0.18 -1.68 -14.47
CA PRO A 112 0.52 -3.04 -14.05
C PRO A 112 0.06 -4.11 -15.05
N PHE A 113 -1.13 -3.95 -15.65
CA PHE A 113 -1.67 -4.89 -16.61
C PHE A 113 -0.84 -4.90 -17.90
N THR A 114 -0.45 -3.72 -18.39
CA THR A 114 0.40 -3.57 -19.57
C THR A 114 1.78 -4.19 -19.35
N ILE A 115 2.44 -3.88 -18.24
CA ILE A 115 3.77 -4.43 -17.93
C ILE A 115 3.69 -5.95 -17.78
N LEU A 116 2.67 -6.46 -17.09
CA LEU A 116 2.49 -7.89 -16.89
C LEU A 116 2.28 -8.62 -18.23
N ALA A 117 1.42 -8.11 -19.10
CA ALA A 117 1.17 -8.70 -20.43
C ALA A 117 2.46 -8.75 -21.27
N VAL A 118 3.25 -7.66 -21.27
CA VAL A 118 4.54 -7.61 -21.96
C VAL A 118 5.54 -8.61 -21.37
N ASN A 119 5.58 -8.76 -20.04
CA ASN A 119 6.48 -9.71 -19.39
C ASN A 119 6.12 -11.15 -19.74
N ILE A 120 4.83 -11.52 -19.72
CA ILE A 120 4.36 -12.85 -20.11
C ILE A 120 4.71 -13.14 -21.57
N ALA A 121 4.45 -12.20 -22.48
CA ALA A 121 4.76 -12.36 -23.90
C ALA A 121 6.27 -12.51 -24.18
N ARG A 122 7.13 -12.07 -23.24
CA ARG A 122 8.59 -12.12 -23.32
C ARG A 122 9.20 -13.18 -22.41
N ASP A 123 8.39 -14.07 -21.83
CA ASP A 123 8.82 -15.11 -20.88
C ASP A 123 9.70 -14.57 -19.73
N LYS A 124 9.35 -13.38 -19.23
CA LYS A 124 10.01 -12.74 -18.09
C LYS A 124 9.41 -13.18 -16.76
N GLU A 125 10.20 -13.11 -15.70
CA GLU A 125 9.74 -13.48 -14.36
C GLU A 125 8.66 -12.53 -13.82
N THR A 126 7.52 -13.11 -13.45
CA THR A 126 6.33 -12.42 -12.91
C THR A 126 6.01 -12.84 -11.47
N ARG A 127 7.03 -13.26 -10.72
CA ARG A 127 6.93 -13.75 -9.32
C ARG A 127 7.24 -12.71 -8.24
N ALA A 128 7.48 -11.47 -8.65
CA ALA A 128 7.69 -10.38 -7.70
C ALA A 128 6.46 -10.19 -6.79
N TRP A 129 6.73 -9.87 -5.51
CA TRP A 129 5.73 -9.77 -4.44
C TRP A 129 4.56 -8.82 -4.73
N PHE A 130 4.78 -7.82 -5.58
CA PHE A 130 3.79 -6.80 -5.90
C PHE A 130 2.80 -7.24 -6.98
N TRP A 131 3.06 -8.28 -7.77
CA TRP A 131 2.15 -8.69 -8.85
C TRP A 131 0.76 -9.09 -8.37
N PRO A 132 0.61 -9.93 -7.31
CA PRO A 132 -0.70 -10.23 -6.74
C PRO A 132 -1.36 -9.04 -6.01
N LEU A 133 -0.61 -7.94 -5.80
CA LEU A 133 -1.14 -6.69 -5.26
C LEU A 133 -1.68 -5.79 -6.37
N ALA A 134 -0.93 -5.68 -7.47
CA ALA A 134 -1.18 -4.73 -8.54
C ALA A 134 -2.18 -5.26 -9.58
N VAL A 135 -2.23 -6.58 -9.80
CA VAL A 135 -3.16 -7.22 -10.73
C VAL A 135 -4.06 -8.19 -9.95
N PRO A 136 -5.35 -7.84 -9.75
CA PRO A 136 -6.30 -8.72 -9.08
C PRO A 136 -6.38 -10.09 -9.74
N ARG A 137 -6.52 -11.14 -8.92
CA ARG A 137 -6.60 -12.56 -9.35
C ARG A 137 -5.33 -13.11 -10.01
N TRP A 138 -4.26 -12.32 -10.16
CA TRP A 138 -2.97 -12.86 -10.57
C TRP A 138 -2.40 -13.78 -9.49
N ARG A 139 -1.98 -14.97 -9.92
CA ARG A 139 -1.28 -15.95 -9.08
C ARG A 139 0.02 -16.29 -9.81
N SER A 140 1.14 -15.98 -9.17
CA SER A 140 2.49 -16.21 -9.67
C SER A 140 3.16 -17.41 -9.02
#